data_AF-A0A0S9CV65-F1
#
_entry.id   AF-A0A0S9CV65-F1
#
_cell.length_a   1.000
_cell.length_b   1.000
_cell.length_c   1.000
_cell.angle_alpha   90.00
_cell.angle_beta   90.00
_cell.angle_gamma   90.00
#
_symmetry.space_group_name_H-M   'P 1'
#
loop_
_entity.id
_entity.type
_entity.pdbx_description
1 polymer ?
#
loop_
_entity_poly.entity_id
_entity_poly.type
_entity_poly.pdbx_seq_one_letter_code
_entity_poly.pdbx_strand_id
1 'polypeptide(L)'
;MSDVFWDAQDEEEPEPSELAYRRPWWVTLGAVVDLVLLLVVVPVGILSLIPFVFLVYVFFAQVLVWISPVLLILNALIFWWSFRRKQAATTALAALGIAFVTLAFVVVRLWQAPIVILGLTLGG
;
A
#
# COMPACT_ATOMS: atom_id res chain seq x y z
N MET A 1 38.34 19.70 -25.96
CA MET A 1 38.36 19.92 -24.49
C MET A 1 36.94 20.26 -24.08
N SER A 2 36.17 19.22 -23.76
CA SER A 2 34.76 19.31 -23.35
C SER A 2 34.63 18.47 -22.08
N ASP A 3 35.28 18.95 -21.02
CA ASP A 3 35.35 18.31 -19.72
C ASP A 3 34.25 18.85 -18.79
N VAL A 4 33.00 18.92 -19.26
CA VAL A 4 31.89 19.54 -18.48
C VAL A 4 30.53 18.87 -18.74
N PHE A 5 30.49 17.56 -19.03
CA PHE A 5 29.22 16.82 -19.14
C PHE A 5 29.17 15.53 -18.30
N TRP A 6 30.22 15.29 -17.52
CA TRP A 6 30.28 14.25 -16.52
C TRP A 6 30.85 14.85 -15.24
N ASP A 7 30.17 15.84 -14.66
CA ASP A 7 30.22 15.92 -13.20
C ASP A 7 29.74 14.54 -12.76
N ALA A 8 30.70 13.73 -12.30
CA ALA A 8 30.41 12.51 -11.57
C ALA A 8 29.30 12.92 -10.61
N GLN A 9 28.14 12.27 -10.72
CA GLN A 9 27.20 12.32 -9.62
C GLN A 9 28.04 11.92 -8.42
N ASP A 10 28.38 12.90 -7.59
CA ASP A 10 29.14 12.68 -6.38
C ASP A 10 28.53 11.45 -5.77
N GLU A 11 29.35 10.41 -5.62
CA GLU A 11 28.97 9.18 -4.98
C GLU A 11 28.38 9.60 -3.63
N GLU A 12 27.05 9.71 -3.58
CA GLU A 12 26.29 9.79 -2.36
C GLU A 12 26.72 8.53 -1.65
N GLU A 13 27.64 8.69 -0.69
CA GLU A 13 28.18 7.62 0.14
C GLU A 13 27.01 6.68 0.41
N PRO A 14 27.09 5.38 0.02
CA PRO A 14 25.98 4.49 0.26
C PRO A 14 25.72 4.50 1.77
N GLU A 15 24.67 5.22 2.19
CA GLU A 15 24.35 5.49 3.59
C GLU A 15 24.40 4.14 4.31
N PRO A 16 25.11 4.06 5.44
CA PRO A 16 25.70 2.83 5.97
C PRO A 16 24.62 1.76 6.17
N SER A 17 24.49 0.87 5.18
CA SER A 17 23.67 -0.33 5.15
C SER A 17 22.26 -0.22 5.77
N GLU A 18 21.24 -0.33 4.93
CA GLU A 18 19.86 -0.66 5.33
C GLU A 18 19.75 -1.94 6.21
N LEU A 19 20.85 -2.70 6.34
CA LEU A 19 21.02 -3.95 7.07
C LEU A 19 21.50 -3.78 8.53
N ALA A 20 22.05 -2.63 8.93
CA ALA A 20 22.56 -2.44 10.30
C ALA A 20 21.46 -2.19 11.34
N TYR A 21 20.27 -1.74 10.90
CA TYR A 21 19.18 -1.44 11.80
C TYR A 21 18.23 -2.63 11.96
N ARG A 22 18.02 -3.06 13.21
CA ARG A 22 17.04 -4.11 13.57
C ARG A 22 15.63 -3.62 13.18
N ARG A 23 15.14 -4.06 12.02
CA ARG A 23 13.77 -3.74 11.59
C ARG A 23 12.78 -4.27 12.64
N PRO A 24 11.83 -3.46 13.12
CA PRO A 24 10.78 -3.95 13.99
C PRO A 24 9.99 -5.04 13.27
N TRP A 25 9.64 -6.11 13.98
CA TRP A 25 8.90 -7.24 13.40
C TRP A 25 7.56 -6.82 12.77
N TRP A 26 6.91 -5.79 13.32
CA TRP A 26 5.63 -5.26 12.82
C TRP A 26 5.78 -4.56 11.46
N VAL A 27 6.93 -3.93 11.17
CA VAL A 27 7.21 -3.32 9.86
C VAL A 27 7.34 -4.41 8.80
N THR A 28 8.09 -5.47 9.11
CA THR A 28 8.25 -6.61 8.21
C THR A 28 6.92 -7.32 7.99
N LEU A 29 6.15 -7.57 9.05
CA LEU A 29 4.84 -8.19 8.93
C LEU A 29 3.88 -7.35 8.08
N GLY A 30 3.84 -6.03 8.29
CA GLY A 30 3.00 -5.15 7.48
C GLY A 30 3.43 -5.09 6.01
N ALA A 31 4.73 -5.01 5.74
CA ALA A 31 5.24 -5.08 4.37
C ALA A 31 4.89 -6.42 3.68
N VAL A 32 4.91 -7.54 4.40
CA VAL A 32 4.46 -8.83 3.87
C VAL A 32 2.96 -8.79 3.55
N VAL A 33 2.14 -8.22 4.44
CA VAL A 33 0.70 -8.05 4.20
C VAL A 33 0.47 -7.18 2.96
N ASP A 34 1.15 -6.05 2.82
CA ASP A 34 1.00 -5.15 1.68
C ASP A 34 1.46 -5.81 0.37
N LEU A 35 2.50 -6.64 0.40
CA LEU A 35 2.92 -7.44 -0.76
C LEU A 35 1.85 -8.47 -1.16
N VAL A 36 1.27 -9.17 -0.19
CA VAL A 36 0.16 -10.10 -0.46
C VAL A 36 -1.04 -9.34 -1.02
N LEU A 37 -1.38 -8.19 -0.45
CA LEU A 37 -2.44 -7.32 -0.97
C LEU A 37 -2.15 -6.89 -2.41
N LEU A 38 -0.94 -6.45 -2.71
CA LEU A 38 -0.55 -6.07 -4.07
C LEU A 38 -0.70 -7.24 -5.04
N LEU A 39 -0.23 -8.44 -4.67
CA LEU A 39 -0.33 -9.65 -5.49
C LEU A 39 -1.77 -10.12 -5.72
N VAL A 40 -2.72 -9.74 -4.86
CA VAL A 40 -4.13 -10.11 -5.00
C VAL A 40 -4.92 -9.00 -5.70
N VAL A 41 -4.79 -7.76 -5.22
CA VAL A 41 -5.53 -6.59 -5.71
C VAL A 41 -5.23 -6.33 -7.17
N VAL A 42 -3.97 -6.40 -7.59
CA VAL A 42 -3.59 -6.05 -8.97
C VAL A 42 -4.19 -7.04 -9.98
N PRO A 43 -4.01 -8.37 -9.86
CA PRO A 43 -4.64 -9.31 -10.77
C PRO A 43 -6.16 -9.24 -10.74
N VAL A 44 -6.77 -9.14 -9.56
CA VAL A 44 -8.24 -9.06 -9.44
C VAL A 44 -8.76 -7.76 -10.07
N GLY A 45 -8.06 -6.65 -9.90
CA GLY A 45 -8.39 -5.37 -10.53
C GLY A 45 -8.30 -5.44 -12.05
N ILE A 46 -7.27 -6.09 -12.62
CA ILE A 46 -7.17 -6.31 -14.07
C ILE A 46 -8.32 -7.19 -14.56
N LEU A 47 -8.60 -8.30 -13.86
CA LEU A 47 -9.69 -9.21 -14.24
C LEU A 47 -11.07 -8.56 -14.09
N SER A 48 -11.22 -7.56 -13.23
CA SER A 48 -12.48 -6.83 -13.02
C SER A 48 -12.99 -6.08 -14.26
N LEU A 49 -12.13 -5.88 -15.27
CA LEU A 49 -12.56 -5.40 -16.59
C LEU A 49 -13.57 -6.36 -17.26
N ILE A 50 -13.57 -7.62 -16.83
CA ILE A 50 -14.55 -8.63 -17.23
C ILE A 50 -15.75 -8.53 -16.27
N PRO A 51 -16.98 -8.27 -16.77
CA PRO A 51 -18.15 -8.04 -15.93
C PRO A 51 -18.43 -9.15 -14.90
N PHE A 52 -18.18 -10.41 -15.26
CA PHE A 52 -18.37 -11.54 -14.35
C PHE A 52 -17.44 -11.47 -13.12
N VAL A 53 -16.18 -11.09 -13.33
CA VAL A 53 -15.17 -11.03 -12.26
C VAL A 53 -15.29 -9.74 -11.45
N PHE A 54 -15.96 -8.71 -12.00
CA PHE A 54 -16.21 -7.46 -11.30
C PHE A 54 -16.93 -7.67 -9.95
N LEU A 55 -17.88 -8.60 -9.86
CA LEU A 55 -18.56 -8.92 -8.60
C LEU A 55 -17.60 -9.47 -7.53
N VAL A 56 -16.63 -10.30 -7.94
CA VAL A 56 -15.58 -10.82 -7.05
C VAL A 56 -14.71 -9.68 -6.54
N TYR A 57 -14.39 -8.73 -7.42
CA TYR A 57 -13.64 -7.53 -7.04
C TYR A 57 -14.42 -6.65 -6.05
N VAL A 58 -15.72 -6.45 -6.25
CA VAL A 58 -16.57 -5.71 -5.30
C VAL A 58 -16.59 -6.39 -3.92
N PHE A 59 -16.71 -7.72 -3.88
CA PHE A 59 -16.62 -8.46 -2.63
C PHE A 59 -15.26 -8.26 -1.95
N PHE A 60 -14.17 -8.34 -2.70
CA PHE A 60 -12.83 -8.09 -2.15
C PHE A 60 -12.68 -6.66 -1.63
N ALA A 61 -13.22 -5.68 -2.35
CA ALA A 61 -13.24 -4.29 -1.92
C ALA A 61 -14.04 -4.10 -0.62
N GLN A 62 -15.17 -4.80 -0.44
CA GLN A 62 -15.91 -4.80 0.83
C GLN A 62 -15.08 -5.35 1.99
N VAL A 63 -14.36 -6.46 1.77
CA VAL A 63 -13.47 -7.03 2.79
C VAL A 63 -12.36 -6.04 3.15
N LEU A 64 -11.75 -5.37 2.17
CA LEU A 64 -10.73 -4.34 2.40
C LEU A 64 -11.27 -3.14 3.18
N VAL A 65 -12.47 -2.66 2.85
CA VAL A 65 -13.14 -1.58 3.60
C VAL A 65 -13.44 -2.02 5.02
N TRP A 66 -13.84 -3.28 5.23
CA TRP A 66 -14.12 -3.82 6.55
C TRP A 66 -12.89 -3.79 7.48
N ILE A 67 -11.72 -4.16 6.98
CA ILE A 67 -10.45 -4.11 7.75
C ILE A 67 -9.69 -2.78 7.61
N SER A 68 -10.24 -1.81 6.89
CA SER A 68 -9.55 -0.57 6.52
C SER A 68 -8.96 0.22 7.69
N PRO A 69 -9.57 0.34 8.89
CA PRO A 69 -8.97 1.12 9.97
C PRO A 69 -7.66 0.52 10.44
N VAL A 70 -7.58 -0.82 10.48
CA VAL A 70 -6.37 -1.55 10.87
C VAL A 70 -5.29 -1.34 9.81
N LEU A 71 -5.64 -1.50 8.53
CA LEU A 71 -4.70 -1.31 7.42
C LEU A 71 -4.17 0.12 7.35
N LEU A 72 -5.02 1.12 7.54
CA LEU A 72 -4.64 2.53 7.51
C LEU A 72 -3.72 2.89 8.68
N ILE A 73 -4.04 2.44 9.90
CA ILE A 73 -3.17 2.68 11.07
C ILE A 73 -1.81 2.02 10.84
N LEU A 74 -1.79 0.77 10.39
CA LEU A 74 -0.55 0.04 10.14
C LEU A 74 0.29 0.73 9.05
N ASN A 75 -0.31 1.06 7.92
CA ASN A 75 0.38 1.72 6.81
C ASN A 75 0.86 3.12 7.18
N ALA A 76 0.08 3.91 7.93
CA ALA A 76 0.51 5.22 8.40
C ALA A 76 1.73 5.13 9.33
N LEU A 77 1.75 4.13 10.23
CA LEU A 77 2.90 3.88 11.11
C LEU A 77 4.14 3.42 10.33
N ILE A 78 3.98 2.54 9.34
CA ILE A 78 5.08 2.07 8.48
C ILE A 78 5.60 3.22 7.62
N PHE A 79 4.72 4.02 7.03
CA PHE A 79 5.08 5.17 6.23
C PHE A 79 5.89 6.18 7.05
N TRP A 80 5.40 6.54 8.23
CA TRP A 80 6.11 7.45 9.15
C TRP A 80 7.48 6.91 9.56
N TRP A 81 7.55 5.63 9.93
CA TRP A 81 8.80 5.01 10.36
C TRP A 81 9.81 4.90 9.20
N SER A 82 9.36 4.51 8.01
CA SER A 82 10.19 4.32 6.82
C SER A 82 10.67 5.65 6.25
N PHE A 83 9.80 6.66 6.24
CA PHE A 83 10.11 8.01 5.77
C PHE A 83 11.20 8.67 6.61
N ARG A 84 11.12 8.57 7.94
CA ARG A 84 12.16 9.05 8.86
C ARG A 84 13.52 8.36 8.66
N ARG A 85 13.54 7.19 8.02
CA ARG A 85 14.75 6.39 7.79
C ARG A 85 15.15 6.29 6.32
N LYS A 86 14.56 7.11 5.45
CA LYS A 86 14.86 7.16 4.01
C LYS A 86 14.72 5.81 3.28
N GLN A 87 13.91 4.87 3.81
CA GLN A 87 13.67 3.58 3.15
C GLN A 87 12.63 3.77 2.05
N ALA A 88 13.10 4.08 0.84
CA ALA A 88 12.22 4.42 -0.29
C ALA A 88 11.24 3.29 -0.64
N ALA A 89 11.72 2.04 -0.70
CA ALA A 89 10.90 0.89 -1.08
C ALA A 89 9.75 0.60 -0.10
N THR A 90 10.02 0.60 1.21
CA THR A 90 8.98 0.35 2.22
C THR A 90 8.02 1.52 2.37
N THR A 91 8.51 2.75 2.16
CA THR A 91 7.65 3.96 2.12
C THR A 91 6.68 3.90 0.94
N ALA A 92 7.15 3.53 -0.25
CA ALA A 92 6.32 3.38 -1.43
C ALA A 92 5.28 2.25 -1.26
N LEU A 93 5.67 1.12 -0.69
CA LEU A 93 4.76 0.01 -0.40
C LEU A 93 3.65 0.42 0.58
N ALA A 94 3.99 1.17 1.63
CA ALA A 94 2.99 1.66 2.58
C ALA A 94 2.02 2.68 1.95
N ALA A 95 2.53 3.55 1.07
CA ALA A 95 1.70 4.47 0.31
C ALA A 95 0.73 3.72 -0.64
N LEU A 96 1.21 2.64 -1.28
CA LEU A 96 0.37 1.76 -2.09
C LEU A 96 -0.72 1.07 -1.25
N GLY A 97 -0.39 0.61 -0.05
CA GLY A 97 -1.37 0.04 0.88
C GLY A 97 -2.51 1.01 1.19
N ILE A 98 -2.20 2.28 1.47
CA ILE A 98 -3.20 3.34 1.65
C ILE A 98 -4.02 3.54 0.38
N ALA A 99 -3.37 3.60 -0.79
CA ALA A 99 -4.04 3.78 -2.06
C ALA A 99 -5.03 2.63 -2.38
N PHE A 100 -4.68 1.38 -2.06
CA PHE A 100 -5.58 0.24 -2.22
C PHE A 100 -6.83 0.35 -1.33
N VAL A 101 -6.67 0.79 -0.08
CA VAL A 101 -7.81 1.03 0.82
C VAL A 101 -8.71 2.14 0.27
N THR A 102 -8.12 3.24 -0.22
CA THR A 102 -8.89 4.33 -0.85
C THR A 102 -9.64 3.85 -2.08
N LEU A 103 -9.00 3.08 -2.95
CA LEU A 103 -9.62 2.51 -4.15
C LEU A 103 -10.79 1.60 -3.78
N ALA A 104 -10.62 0.72 -2.79
CA ALA A 104 -11.67 -0.15 -2.30
C ALA A 104 -12.88 0.65 -1.80
N PHE A 105 -12.65 1.74 -1.07
CA PHE A 105 -13.72 2.63 -0.61
C PHE A 105 -14.49 3.27 -1.78
N VAL A 106 -13.77 3.75 -2.80
CA VAL A 106 -14.39 4.32 -4.01
C VAL A 106 -15.24 3.28 -4.73
N VAL A 107 -14.75 2.05 -4.88
CA VAL A 107 -15.47 0.95 -5.56
C VAL A 107 -16.75 0.60 -4.82
N VAL A 108 -16.68 0.39 -3.50
CA VAL A 108 -17.86 0.07 -2.67
C VAL A 108 -18.89 1.21 -2.75
N ARG A 109 -18.42 2.46 -2.74
CA ARG A 109 -19.30 3.63 -2.81
C ARG A 109 -19.99 3.77 -4.17
N LEU A 110 -19.25 3.57 -5.27
CA LEU A 110 -19.80 3.60 -6.63
C LEU A 110 -20.80 2.46 -6.86
N TRP A 111 -20.56 1.30 -6.27
CA TRP A 111 -21.50 0.17 -6.29
C TRP A 111 -22.72 0.36 -5.38
N GLN A 112 -22.77 1.45 -4.60
CA GLN A 112 -23.83 1.71 -3.62
C GLN A 112 -24.00 0.58 -2.59
N ALA A 113 -22.93 -0.19 -2.35
CA ALA A 113 -22.92 -1.21 -1.31
C ALA A 113 -22.88 -0.55 0.09
N PRO A 114 -23.44 -1.23 1.12
CA PRO A 114 -23.33 -0.77 2.49
C PRO A 114 -21.85 -0.70 2.90
N ILE A 115 -21.44 0.43 3.45
CA ILE A 115 -20.08 0.62 3.95
C ILE A 115 -20.02 0.01 5.35
N VAL A 116 -19.43 -1.17 5.47
CA VAL A 116 -19.22 -1.85 6.75
C VAL A 116 -17.77 -1.72 7.14
N ILE A 117 -17.50 -1.09 8.29
CA ILE A 117 -16.15 -0.92 8.84
C ILE A 117 -16.11 -1.61 10.20
N LEU A 118 -15.26 -2.64 10.35
CA LEU A 118 -15.12 -3.43 11.58
C LEU A 118 -16.46 -3.94 12.15
N GLY A 119 -17.43 -4.23 11.28
CA GLY A 119 -18.77 -4.71 11.66
C GLY A 119 -19.80 -3.61 11.94
N LEU A 120 -19.40 -2.34 11.91
CA LEU A 120 -20.32 -1.19 11.99
C LEU A 120 -20.71 -0.75 10.60
N THR A 121 -22.01 -0.78 10.30
CA THR A 121 -22.58 -0.19 9.08
C THR A 121 -22.58 1.32 9.20
N LEU A 122 -21.82 2.01 8.36
CA LEU A 122 -21.83 3.46 8.22
C LEU A 122 -22.83 3.84 7.11
N GLY A 123 -23.99 4.34 7.52
CA GLY A 123 -25.03 4.83 6.62
C GLY A 123 -26.13 3.82 6.35
N GLY A 124 -27.28 4.05 6.99
CA GLY A 124 -28.59 3.88 6.36
C GLY A 124 -29.03 5.20 5.74
#